data_AF-A0A6H5HTC7-F1
#
_entry.id   AF-A0A6H5HTC7-F1
#
_cell.length_a   1.000
_cell.length_b   1.000
_cell.length_c   1.000
_cell.angle_alpha   90.00
_cell.angle_beta   90.00
_cell.angle_gamma   90.00
#
_symmetry.space_group_name_H-M   'P 1'
#
loop_
_entity.id
_entity.type
_entity.pdbx_description
1 polymer ?
#
loop_
_entity_poly.entity_id
_entity_poly.type
_entity_poly.pdbx_seq_one_letter_code
_entity_poly.pdbx_strand_id
1 'polypeptide(L)' 'MDDAPDGVIYFSLGSVIKPQMLVEMGKFDIFVKVFKSLKQKVMWKVGEGMPPVDDPKIKLQTWFPQQGIL' A
#
# COMPACT_ATOMS: atom_id res chain seq x y z
N MET A 1 10.97 8.79 10.18
CA MET A 1 10.45 9.18 8.84
C MET A 1 11.45 10.05 8.09
N ASP A 2 12.70 10.06 8.56
CA ASP A 2 13.71 11.08 8.26
C ASP A 2 14.44 10.83 6.92
N ASP A 3 14.09 9.75 6.23
CA ASP A 3 14.63 9.32 4.92
C ASP A 3 13.54 9.30 3.83
N ALA A 4 12.54 10.17 3.92
CA ALA A 4 11.49 10.30 2.92
C ALA A 4 11.32 11.77 2.51
N PRO A 5 12.17 12.30 1.61
CA PRO A 5 12.17 13.73 1.26
C PRO A 5 10.85 14.21 0.63
N ASP A 6 10.17 13.32 -0.11
CA ASP A 6 8.84 13.59 -0.67
C ASP A 6 7.69 13.25 0.30
N GLY A 7 8.00 12.70 1.48
CA GLY A 7 7.02 12.23 2.46
C GLY A 7 6.55 10.78 2.24
N VAL A 8 5.58 10.38 3.05
CA VAL A 8 5.02 9.01 3.08
C VAL A 8 3.50 9.07 2.96
N ILE A 9 2.94 8.22 2.11
CA ILE A 9 1.50 7.98 2.00
C ILE A 9 1.16 6.70 2.75
N TYR A 10 0.33 6.79 3.78
CA TYR A 10 -0.34 5.63 4.36
C TYR A 10 -1.70 5.45 3.69
N PHE A 11 -1.95 4.26 3.14
CA PHE A 11 -3.19 3.94 2.43
C PHE A 11 -3.82 2.67 2.97
N SER A 12 -5.14 2.68 3.21
CA SER A 12 -5.92 1.57 3.74
C SER A 12 -7.36 1.68 3.27
N LEU A 13 -7.96 0.57 2.84
CA LEU A 13 -9.37 0.51 2.41
C LEU A 13 -10.32 0.07 3.54
N GLY A 14 -9.81 -0.01 4.78
CA GLY A 14 -10.55 -0.54 5.92
C GLY A 14 -10.73 -2.05 5.85
N SER A 15 -11.61 -2.59 6.69
CA SER A 15 -11.86 -4.04 6.81
C SER A 15 -12.98 -4.57 5.91
N VAL A 16 -13.77 -3.69 5.30
CA VAL A 16 -14.97 -4.08 4.54
C VAL A 16 -14.59 -4.57 3.14
N ILE A 17 -13.55 -3.99 2.53
CA ILE A 17 -13.10 -4.37 1.20
C ILE A 17 -12.25 -5.64 1.29
N LYS A 18 -12.70 -6.70 0.61
CA LYS A 18 -11.96 -7.96 0.50
C LYS A 18 -10.80 -7.81 -0.49
N PRO A 19 -9.57 -8.20 -0.13
CA PRO A 19 -8.40 -8.08 -1.01
C PRO A 19 -8.56 -8.82 -2.34
N GLN A 20 -9.21 -10.00 -2.33
CA GLN A 20 -9.47 -10.82 -3.52
C GLN A 20 -10.27 -10.04 -4.57
N MET A 21 -11.25 -9.25 -4.14
CA MET A 21 -12.06 -8.43 -5.03
C MET A 21 -11.22 -7.38 -5.77
N LEU A 22 -10.19 -6.82 -5.11
CA LEU A 22 -9.27 -5.87 -5.77
C LEU A 22 -8.45 -6.55 -6.86
N VAL A 23 -8.06 -7.81 -6.66
CA VAL A 23 -7.28 -8.59 -7.63
C VAL A 23 -8.19 -9.03 -8.79
N GLU A 24 -9.33 -9.66 -8.50
CA GLU A 24 -10.27 -10.16 -9.51
C GLU A 24 -10.79 -9.06 -10.44
N MET A 25 -11.02 -7.86 -9.91
CA MET A 25 -11.48 -6.71 -10.70
C MET A 25 -10.35 -5.92 -11.36
N GLY A 26 -9.10 -6.36 -11.25
CA GLY A 26 -7.92 -5.67 -11.79
C GLY A 26 -7.64 -4.29 -11.15
N LYS A 27 -8.23 -4.00 -9.98
CA LYS A 27 -8.04 -2.73 -9.28
C LYS A 27 -6.67 -2.66 -8.61
N PHE A 28 -6.15 -3.79 -8.16
CA PHE A 28 -4.84 -3.87 -7.54
C PHE A 28 -3.74 -3.28 -8.45
N ASP A 29 -3.68 -3.74 -9.71
CA ASP A 29 -2.65 -3.28 -10.65
C ASP A 29 -2.79 -1.79 -10.98
N ILE A 30 -4.02 -1.27 -11.01
CA ILE A 30 -4.28 0.17 -11.19
C ILE A 30 -3.70 0.96 -10.02
N PHE A 31 -3.98 0.56 -8.78
CA PHE A 31 -3.41 1.21 -7.60
C PHE A 31 -1.88 1.15 -7.61
N VAL A 32 -1.30 -0.01 -7.88
CA VAL A 32 0.17 -0.15 -7.99
C VAL A 32 0.72 0.78 -9.06
N LYS A 33 0.11 0.85 -10.25
CA LYS A 33 0.54 1.77 -11.32
C LYS A 33 0.49 3.23 -10.89
N VAL A 34 -0.57 3.64 -10.20
CA VAL A 34 -0.69 5.00 -9.65
C VAL A 34 0.39 5.25 -8.60
N PHE A 35 0.57 4.35 -7.64
CA PHE A 35 1.59 4.49 -6.59
C PHE A 35 3.01 4.57 -7.15
N LYS A 36 3.33 3.81 -8.21
CA LYS A 36 4.62 3.90 -8.89
C LYS A 36 4.91 5.29 -9.47
N SER A 37 3.87 5.98 -9.97
CA SER A 37 3.99 7.33 -10.53
C SER A 37 4.17 8.43 -9.48
N LEU A 38 3.86 8.15 -8.21
CA LEU A 38 4.03 9.09 -7.12
C LEU A 38 5.49 9.15 -6.66
N LYS A 39 5.93 10.32 -6.17
CA LYS A 39 7.29 10.49 -5.63
C LYS A 39 7.42 9.90 -4.22
N GLN A 40 6.33 9.91 -3.47
CA GLN A 40 6.26 9.47 -2.08
C GLN A 40 6.49 7.96 -1.93
N LYS A 41 7.03 7.56 -0.77
CA LYS A 41 6.97 6.17 -0.32
C LYS A 41 5.52 5.85 0.06
N VAL A 42 5.03 4.67 -0.30
CA VAL A 42 3.65 4.24 -0.04
C VAL A 42 3.66 3.05 0.91
N MET A 43 3.00 3.21 2.05
CA MET A 43 2.67 2.15 3.00
C MET A 43 1.21 1.76 2.80
N TRP A 44 0.98 0.66 2.12
CA TRP A 44 -0.37 0.19 1.81
C TRP A 44 -0.76 -0.96 2.72
N LYS A 45 -1.72 -0.71 3.61
CA LYS A 45 -2.36 -1.75 4.39
C LYS A 45 -3.35 -2.52 3.52
N VAL A 46 -3.03 -3.77 3.24
CA VAL A 46 -3.84 -4.71 2.44
C VAL A 46 -4.10 -5.98 3.25
N GLY A 47 -5.02 -6.85 2.83
CA GLY A 47 -5.17 -8.15 3.49
C GLY A 47 -4.19 -9.19 2.96
N GLU A 48 -4.30 -10.41 3.50
CA GLU A 48 -3.47 -11.55 3.09
C GLU A 48 -3.75 -11.99 1.64
N GLY A 49 -2.77 -12.64 1.03
CA GLY A 49 -2.90 -13.23 -0.32
C GLY A 49 -2.78 -12.22 -1.47
N MET A 50 -2.32 -11.00 -1.21
CA MET A 50 -2.06 -10.03 -2.28
C MET A 50 -0.82 -10.39 -3.10
N PRO A 51 -0.83 -10.10 -4.42
CA PRO A 51 0.37 -10.29 -5.25
C PRO A 51 1.55 -9.45 -4.74
N PRO A 52 2.79 -9.92 -4.89
CA PRO A 52 3.97 -9.14 -4.55
C PRO A 52 4.08 -7.91 -5.46
N VAL A 53 4.62 -6.81 -4.91
CA VAL A 53 4.92 -5.60 -5.68
C VAL A 53 6.43 -5.41 -5.68
N ASP A 54 7.02 -5.49 -6.87
CA ASP A 54 8.43 -5.18 -7.09
C ASP A 54 8.59 -3.67 -7.30
N ASP A 55 8.59 -2.93 -6.19
CA ASP A 55 8.95 -1.52 -6.11
C ASP A 55 9.40 -1.16 -4.68
N PRO A 56 10.63 -0.66 -4.48
CA PRO A 56 11.14 -0.36 -3.15
C PRO A 56 10.39 0.80 -2.45
N LYS A 57 9.65 1.64 -3.19
CA LYS A 57 8.82 2.70 -2.61
C LYS A 57 7.50 2.18 -2.06
N ILE A 58 7.04 0.99 -2.47
CA ILE A 58 5.72 0.46 -2.11
C ILE A 58 5.90 -0.70 -1.12
N LYS A 59 5.43 -0.51 0.11
CA LYS A 59 5.38 -1.56 1.13
C LYS A 59 3.95 -2.00 1.37
N LEU A 60 3.66 -3.27 1.10
CA LEU A 60 2.41 -3.93 1.47
C LEU A 60 2.56 -4.53 2.87
N GLN A 61 1.62 -4.28 3.78
CA GLN A 61 1.52 -5.00 5.05
C GLN A 61 0.08 -5.29 5.43
N THR A 62 -0.14 -6.38 6.17
CA THR A 62 -1.45 -6.74 6.72
C THR A 62 -1.81 -5.93 7.96
N TRP A 63 -0.79 -5.44 8.66
CA TRP A 63 -0.93 -4.65 9.85
C TRP A 63 0.29 -3.76 10.03
N PHE A 64 0.07 -2.53 10.47
CA PHE A 64 1.13 -1.61 10.87
C PHE A 64 0.98 -1.30 12.37
N PRO A 65 2.05 -1.29 13.17
CA PRO A 65 1.98 -0.98 14.59
C PRO A 65 1.55 0.45 14.82
N GLN A 66 0.39 0.61 15.45
CA GLN A 66 -0.28 1.89 15.67
C GLN A 66 0.53 2.85 16.56
N GLN A 67 1.47 2.32 17.36
CA GLN A 67 2.37 3.10 18.23
C GLN A 67 3.59 3.72 17.51
N GLY A 68 3.82 3.44 16.22
CA GLY A 68 4.98 3.95 15.47
C GLY A 68 4.66 4.88 14.29
N ILE A 69 3.41 5.33 14.15
CA ILE A 69 2.95 6.16 13.02
C ILE A 69 2.74 7.63 13.42
N LEU A 70 2.68 7.95 14.72
CA LEU A 70 2.52 9.30 15.26
C LEU A 70 3.87 9.96 15.58
#